data_AF-A0A0D2B0L9-F1
#
_entry.id   AF-A0A0D2B0L9-F1
#
_cell.length_a   1.000
_cell.length_b   1.000
_cell.length_c   1.000
_cell.angle_alpha   90.00
_cell.angle_beta   90.00
_cell.angle_gamma   90.00
#
_symmetry.space_group_name_H-M   'P 1'
#
loop_
_entity.id
_entity.type
_entity.pdbx_description
1 polymer ?
#
loop_
_entity_poly.entity_id
_entity_poly.type
_entity_poly.pdbx_seq_one_letter_code
_entity_poly.pdbx_strand_id
1 'polypeptide(L)' 'MGFDHHLRGVYVALPTPLTADGDEIDEPLLRNHINYLLNAGIHGLVPGGSTGEFTTLTLPERKH' A
#
# COMPACT_ATOMS: atom_id res chain seq x y z
N MET A 1 10.23 -30.97 -6.84
CA MET A 1 9.44 -29.89 -7.46
C MET A 1 9.33 -28.79 -6.41
N GLY A 2 10.26 -27.84 -6.44
CA GLY A 2 10.36 -26.77 -5.44
C GLY A 2 9.79 -25.49 -6.03
N PHE A 3 8.98 -24.78 -5.26
CA PHE A 3 8.53 -23.45 -5.63
C PHE A 3 9.72 -22.48 -5.43
N ASP A 4 10.19 -21.86 -6.51
CA ASP A 4 11.06 -20.69 -6.41
C ASP A 4 10.18 -19.50 -5.99
N HIS A 5 10.31 -19.07 -4.73
CA HIS A 5 9.58 -17.94 -4.14
C HIS A 5 10.46 -16.70 -4.00
N HIS A 6 11.45 -16.49 -4.89
CA HIS A 6 12.31 -15.32 -4.77
C HIS A 6 11.59 -14.06 -5.29
N LEU A 7 11.10 -13.23 -4.36
CA LEU A 7 10.67 -11.86 -4.66
C LEU A 7 11.89 -11.07 -5.19
N ARG A 8 11.76 -10.47 -6.38
CA ARG A 8 12.84 -9.73 -7.05
C ARG A 8 12.30 -8.43 -7.64
N GLY A 9 13.14 -7.41 -7.64
CA GLY A 9 12.81 -6.08 -8.14
C GLY A 9 12.45 -5.09 -7.04
N VAL A 10 11.73 -4.03 -7.40
CA VAL A 10 11.40 -2.90 -6.52
C VAL A 10 10.02 -3.08 -5.91
N TYR A 11 9.96 -3.14 -4.57
CA TYR A 11 8.72 -3.21 -3.81
C TYR A 11 8.55 -1.94 -2.99
N VAL A 12 7.41 -1.27 -3.13
CA VAL A 12 7.16 0.01 -2.48
C VAL A 12 6.39 -0.21 -1.18
N ALA A 13 6.94 0.30 -0.07
CA ALA A 13 6.19 0.45 1.17
C ALA A 13 5.10 1.50 0.92
N LEU A 14 3.85 1.04 0.82
CA LEU A 14 2.74 1.85 0.34
C LEU A 14 2.16 2.65 1.50
N PRO A 15 2.19 4.00 1.46
CA PRO A 15 1.43 4.81 2.41
C PRO A 15 -0.06 4.65 2.21
N THR A 16 -0.81 4.79 3.30
CA THR A 16 -2.27 4.83 3.35
C THR A 16 -2.70 6.30 3.37
N PRO A 17 -3.10 6.88 2.22
CA PRO A 17 -3.59 8.24 2.20
C PRO A 17 -4.90 8.32 2.96
N LEU A 18 -5.02 9.32 3.82
CA LEU A 18 -6.24 9.62 4.56
C LEU A 18 -6.90 10.86 3.97
N THR A 19 -8.20 11.00 4.19
CA THR A 19 -8.93 12.23 3.88
C THR A 19 -8.34 13.41 4.64
N ALA A 20 -8.66 14.64 4.22
CA ALA A 20 -8.11 15.85 4.85
C ALA A 20 -8.39 15.93 6.36
N ASP A 21 -9.54 15.38 6.79
CA ASP A 21 -9.94 15.31 8.20
C ASP A 21 -9.26 14.14 8.96
N GLY A 22 -8.66 13.19 8.23
CA GLY A 22 -7.89 12.06 8.79
C GLY A 22 -8.75 10.88 9.25
N ASP A 23 -10.06 10.95 9.10
CA ASP A 23 -11.01 9.98 9.66
C ASP A 23 -11.26 8.77 8.73
N GLU A 24 -10.95 8.90 7.43
CA GLU A 24 -11.20 7.86 6.44
C GLU A 24 -10.01 7.71 5.48
N ILE A 25 -9.93 6.55 4.81
CA ILE A 25 -8.96 6.32 3.74
C ILE A 25 -9.42 7.08 2.49
N ASP A 26 -8.52 7.85 1.88
CA ASP A 26 -8.76 8.49 0.59
C ASP A 26 -8.53 7.47 -0.54
N GLU A 27 -9.57 6.69 -0.85
CA GLU A 27 -9.52 5.65 -1.89
C GLU A 27 -9.18 6.20 -3.29
N PRO A 28 -9.74 7.34 -3.76
CA PRO A 28 -9.36 7.92 -5.04
C PRO A 28 -7.86 8.24 -5.13
N LEU A 29 -7.29 8.86 -4.10
CA LEU A 29 -5.88 9.20 -4.05
C LEU A 29 -5.00 7.94 -3.98
N LEU A 30 -5.38 6.97 -3.15
CA LEU A 30 -4.69 5.68 -3.06
C LEU A 30 -4.65 4.98 -4.43
N ARG A 31 -5.76 4.93 -5.14
CA ARG A 31 -5.85 4.33 -6.49
C ARG A 31 -4.94 5.06 -7.50
N ASN A 32 -4.95 6.39 -7.48
CA ASN A 32 -4.10 7.20 -8.36
C ASN A 32 -2.60 6.97 -8.06
N HIS A 33 -2.24 6.90 -6.79
CA HIS A 33 -0.85 6.64 -6.38
C HIS A 33 -0.40 5.24 -6.79
N ILE A 34 -1.23 4.21 -6.59
CA ILE A 34 -0.95 2.85 -7.06
C ILE A 34 -0.73 2.83 -8.58
N ASN A 35 -1.61 3.45 -9.35
CA ASN A 35 -1.49 3.50 -10.81
C ASN A 35 -0.20 4.20 -11.26
N TYR A 36 0.18 5.30 -10.59
CA TYR A 36 1.44 5.99 -10.83
C TYR A 36 2.64 5.06 -10.60
N LEU A 37 2.67 4.33 -9.48
CA LEU A 37 3.76 3.41 -9.16
C LEU A 37 3.83 2.24 -10.16
N LEU A 38 2.69 1.67 -10.54
CA LEU A 38 2.62 0.62 -11.56
C LEU A 38 3.18 1.10 -12.90
N ASN A 39 2.80 2.31 -13.33
CA ASN A 39 3.34 2.93 -14.55
C ASN A 39 4.85 3.21 -14.46
N ALA A 40 5.39 3.40 -13.26
CA ALA A 40 6.82 3.54 -13.02
C ALA A 40 7.61 2.22 -13.02
N GLY A 41 6.93 1.06 -13.15
CA GLY A 41 7.57 -0.25 -13.29
C GLY A 41 7.94 -0.92 -11.96
N ILE A 42 7.22 -0.64 -10.88
CA ILE A 42 7.42 -1.40 -9.63
C ILE A 42 7.03 -2.86 -9.80
N HIS A 43 7.62 -3.71 -8.98
CA HIS A 43 7.43 -5.17 -9.01
C HIS A 43 6.45 -5.65 -7.93
N GLY A 44 6.14 -4.78 -6.96
CA GLY A 44 5.09 -5.04 -5.99
C GLY A 44 4.89 -3.92 -4.98
N LEU A 45 3.84 -4.08 -4.18
CA LEU A 45 3.45 -3.16 -3.11
C LEU A 45 3.52 -3.90 -1.77
N VAL A 46 3.85 -3.15 -0.72
CA VAL A 46 3.88 -3.63 0.66
C VAL A 46 3.01 -2.68 1.50
N PRO A 47 1.68 -2.90 1.56
CA PRO A 47 0.76 -2.10 2.38
C PRO A 47 0.82 -2.52 3.85
N GLY A 48 0.26 -1.68 4.73
CA GLY A 48 0.06 -2.01 6.15
C GLY A 48 1.36 -2.18 6.96
N GLY A 49 2.48 -1.63 6.48
CA GLY A 49 3.71 -1.47 7.25
C GLY A 49 3.67 -0.20 8.13
N SER A 50 4.81 0.17 8.73
CA SER A 50 4.94 1.47 9.43
C SER A 50 4.67 2.65 8.49
N THR A 51 5.17 2.57 7.26
CA THR A 51 4.89 3.53 6.18
C THR A 51 3.44 3.50 5.72
N GLY A 52 2.71 2.41 5.98
CA GLY A 52 1.28 2.27 5.67
C GLY A 52 0.39 2.57 6.87
N GLU A 53 0.89 3.33 7.86
CA GLU A 53 0.09 3.88 8.97
C GLU A 53 -0.55 2.80 9.85
N PHE A 54 0.03 1.59 9.88
CA PHE A 54 -0.54 0.46 10.61
C PHE A 54 -0.84 0.76 12.07
N THR A 55 -0.04 1.59 12.75
CA THR A 55 -0.27 1.92 14.16
C THR A 55 -1.45 2.86 14.39
N THR A 56 -1.84 3.65 13.39
CA THR A 56 -2.90 4.66 13.51
C THR A 56 -4.23 4.17 12.94
N LEU A 57 -4.21 3.21 12.00
CA LEU A 57 -5.43 2.61 11.46
C LEU A 57 -6.12 1.69 12.46
N THR A 58 -7.45 1.70 12.47
CA THR A 58 -8.28 0.76 13.23
C THR A 58 -8.24 -0.64 12.59
N LEU A 59 -8.65 -1.69 13.33
CA LEU A 59 -8.70 -3.05 12.79
C LEU A 59 -9.65 -3.20 11.57
N PRO A 60 -10.84 -2.56 11.54
CA PRO A 60 -11.69 -2.55 10.36
C PRO A 60 -11.00 -1.93 9.13
N GLU A 61 -10.38 -0.76 9.27
CA GLU A 61 -9.66 -0.07 8.18
C GLU A 61 -8.53 -0.92 7.60
N ARG A 62 -7.79 -1.66 8.44
CA ARG A 62 -6.72 -2.56 7.97
C ARG A 62 -7.20 -3.77 7.17
N LYS A 63 -8.48 -4.12 7.26
CA LYS A 63 -9.06 -5.33 6.65
C LYS A 63 -9.93 -5.02 5.44
N HIS A 64 -10.21 -3.75 5.18
CA HIS A 64 -10.96 -3.28 4.02
C HIS A 64 -10.02 -3.12 2.82
#